data_AF-A0A2V9TA48-F1
#
_entry.id   AF-A0A2V9TA48-F1
#
_cell.length_a   1.000
_cell.length_b   1.000
_cell.length_c   1.000
_cell.angle_alpha   90.00
_cell.angle_beta   90.00
_cell.angle_gamma   90.00
#
_symmetry.space_group_name_H-M   'P 1'
#
loop_
_entity.id
_entity.type
_entity.pdbx_description
1 polymer ?
#
loop_
_entity_poly.entity_id
_entity_poly.type
_entity_poly.pdbx_seq_one_letter_code
_entity_poly.pdbx_strand_id
1 'polypeptide(L)'
;MVSPAAFNPSLAGEQKKRGGLDFKVYQELKTGIHRDLLTKVDIEKVATVRDDRTRRQVLSVIQDLVSDLKTPMSGPEKERLSLEVLNEVFGLGPLEPLLQDPTISDILVNGYKEVYVERAGVLEETKIMFKDNAHLMHIIDKIVSAVGRRVDESSPMVDARLADGSRINVIIPPLAIDGPHLSVRRFGHIPITEDDLLANETLTPAMLELLRGAVKARLNVVISGGTGAGKTTFLNVMSGYISDRERIVTIEDSAELHLKQRHVVRLECRPANVEGKGAVMQRQLVINSLRMRPNRIIIGEVRGEEALDMLQAMNTGHDGSLTTIHSNNPRDAIARMETMALMANLNLPEKAIRRQIASAITVVVQVARFSDGTRRVTHITEITGMEDDVVSMQDVFVFVKQGVSPDGRVLGTLTATGIRPKFADKLAASGISLPATLFEQSINRWN
;
A
#
# COMPACT_ATOMS: atom_id res chain seq x y z
N MET A 1 -15.94 -32.87 7.01
CA MET A 1 -15.94 -32.40 8.42
C MET A 1 -14.49 -32.13 8.80
N VAL A 2 -14.06 -30.87 8.68
CA VAL A 2 -12.69 -30.45 8.99
C VAL A 2 -12.73 -29.89 10.40
N SER A 3 -11.90 -30.43 11.29
CA SER A 3 -11.77 -30.01 12.68
C SER A 3 -11.37 -28.54 12.77
N PRO A 4 -11.96 -27.73 13.66
CA PRO A 4 -11.46 -26.38 13.92
C PRO A 4 -10.06 -26.52 14.53
N ALA A 5 -9.09 -25.76 14.01
CA ALA A 5 -7.80 -25.60 14.66
C ALA A 5 -8.04 -25.04 16.07
N ALA A 6 -7.63 -25.80 17.08
CA ALA A 6 -7.77 -25.43 18.47
C ALA A 6 -7.00 -24.12 18.73
N PHE A 7 -7.74 -23.08 19.10
CA PHE A 7 -7.19 -21.88 19.72
C PHE A 7 -6.47 -22.34 20.99
N ASN A 8 -5.15 -22.20 21.04
CA ASN A 8 -4.35 -22.64 22.18
C ASN A 8 -4.40 -21.53 23.26
N PRO A 9 -5.09 -21.69 24.40
CA PRO A 9 -5.31 -20.58 25.34
C PRO A 9 -4.13 -20.33 26.30
N SER A 10 -2.96 -20.93 26.06
CA SER A 10 -1.88 -21.02 27.04
C SER A 10 -0.76 -19.98 26.88
N LEU A 11 -1.11 -18.70 26.68
CA LEU A 11 -0.17 -17.57 26.81
C LEU A 11 -0.67 -16.46 27.76
N ALA A 12 -1.73 -16.72 28.52
CA ALA A 12 -2.11 -15.86 29.64
C ALA A 12 -1.21 -16.16 30.86
N GLY A 13 -0.06 -15.49 30.97
CA GLY A 13 0.67 -15.48 32.24
C GLY A 13 2.16 -15.18 32.27
N GLU A 14 2.87 -15.02 31.15
CA GLU A 14 4.25 -14.54 31.24
C GLU A 14 4.27 -13.03 31.49
N GLN A 15 4.66 -12.63 32.70
CA GLN A 15 5.01 -11.23 32.98
C GLN A 15 6.08 -10.80 31.98
N LYS A 16 5.71 -9.98 30.98
CA LYS A 16 6.61 -9.45 29.97
C LYS A 16 7.72 -8.63 30.67
N LYS A 17 8.89 -9.23 30.86
CA LYS A 17 10.10 -8.56 31.39
C LYS A 17 10.72 -7.66 30.32
N ARG A 18 11.14 -6.45 30.69
CA ARG A 18 11.80 -5.49 29.77
C ARG A 18 13.06 -4.95 30.44
N GLY A 19 14.24 -5.34 29.93
CA GLY A 19 15.53 -4.97 30.55
C GLY A 19 15.72 -5.55 31.95
N GLY A 20 15.37 -6.83 32.16
CA GLY A 20 15.50 -7.51 33.45
C GLY A 20 14.49 -7.11 34.55
N LEU A 21 13.80 -5.98 34.42
CA LEU A 21 12.81 -5.47 35.37
C LEU A 21 11.37 -5.89 35.02
N ASP A 22 10.51 -5.93 36.04
CA ASP A 22 9.06 -6.05 35.88
C ASP A 22 8.50 -4.79 35.19
N PHE A 23 7.51 -4.98 34.31
CA PHE A 23 6.96 -3.91 33.49
C PHE A 23 6.40 -2.76 34.33
N LYS A 24 5.73 -3.06 35.45
CA LYS A 24 5.20 -2.01 36.35
C LYS A 24 6.30 -1.14 36.93
N VAL A 25 7.36 -1.76 37.43
CA VAL A 25 8.52 -1.05 38.00
C VAL A 25 9.20 -0.16 36.94
N TYR A 26 9.34 -0.67 35.72
CA TYR A 26 9.92 0.10 34.62
C TYR A 26 9.06 1.33 34.25
N GLN A 27 7.72 1.18 34.21
CA GLN A 27 6.81 2.29 33.93
C GLN A 27 6.75 3.32 35.06
N GLU A 28 6.90 2.89 36.32
CA GLU A 28 6.99 3.79 37.47
C GLU A 28 8.27 4.63 37.43
N LEU A 29 9.42 4.02 37.11
CA LEU A 29 10.68 4.73 36.91
C LEU A 29 10.56 5.77 35.79
N LYS A 30 9.96 5.38 34.66
CA LYS A 30 9.73 6.28 33.54
C LYS A 30 8.81 7.46 33.90
N THR A 31 7.72 7.18 34.60
CA THR A 31 6.80 8.22 35.10
C THR A 31 7.51 9.17 36.08
N GLY A 32 8.38 8.63 36.94
CA GLY A 32 9.22 9.41 37.86
C GLY A 32 10.15 10.36 37.13
N ILE A 33 10.92 9.87 36.15
CA ILE A 33 11.81 10.70 35.33
C ILE A 33 11.02 11.78 34.60
N HIS A 34 9.86 11.44 34.02
CA HIS A 34 9.03 12.42 33.30
C HIS A 34 8.54 13.54 34.24
N ARG A 35 8.15 13.21 35.47
CA ARG A 35 7.77 14.20 36.48
C ARG A 35 8.95 15.09 36.87
N ASP A 36 10.12 14.51 37.10
CA ASP A 36 11.31 15.25 37.49
C ASP A 36 11.78 16.15 36.33
N LEU A 37 11.63 15.69 35.08
CA LEU A 37 11.89 16.48 33.88
C LEU A 37 10.98 17.72 33.80
N LEU A 38 9.68 17.59 34.11
CA LEU A 38 8.73 18.71 34.14
C LEU A 38 9.10 19.78 35.17
N THR A 39 9.80 19.42 36.26
CA THR A 39 10.27 20.41 37.24
C THR A 39 11.51 21.17 36.78
N LYS A 40 12.29 20.60 35.87
CA LYS A 40 13.56 21.16 35.37
C LYS A 40 13.42 21.87 34.02
N VAL A 41 12.39 21.53 33.24
CA VAL A 41 12.19 22.02 31.87
C VAL A 41 10.72 22.38 31.66
N ASP A 42 10.46 23.56 31.11
CA ASP A 42 9.12 23.97 30.65
C ASP A 42 8.79 23.20 29.35
N ILE A 43 8.22 22.01 29.51
CA ILE A 43 7.97 21.08 28.39
C ILE A 43 6.97 21.65 27.39
N GLU A 44 6.03 22.51 27.80
CA GLU A 44 5.05 23.12 26.89
C GLU A 44 5.72 24.08 25.89
N LYS A 45 6.70 24.87 26.34
CA LYS A 45 7.52 25.70 25.45
C LYS A 45 8.50 24.89 24.61
N VAL A 46 8.93 23.72 25.08
CA VAL A 46 9.94 22.90 24.42
C VAL A 46 9.35 21.96 23.37
N ALA A 47 8.17 21.37 23.62
CA ALA A 47 7.51 20.45 22.69
C ALA A 47 7.00 21.15 21.41
N THR A 48 6.77 22.46 21.46
CA THR A 48 6.37 23.27 20.30
C THR A 48 7.55 23.64 19.39
N VAL A 49 8.79 23.53 19.90
CA VAL A 49 10.01 23.91 19.19
C VAL A 49 10.68 22.68 18.60
N ARG A 50 10.63 22.52 17.28
CA ARG A 50 11.30 21.46 16.52
C ARG A 50 12.80 21.76 16.29
N ASP A 51 13.52 22.21 17.31
CA ASP A 51 14.97 22.50 17.23
C ASP A 51 15.80 21.31 17.74
N ASP A 52 16.70 20.83 16.89
CA ASP A 52 17.69 19.80 17.19
C ASP A 52 18.56 20.15 18.42
N ARG A 53 18.81 21.44 18.66
CA ARG A 53 19.57 21.89 19.83
C ARG A 53 18.79 21.66 21.11
N THR A 54 17.50 21.99 21.13
CA THR A 54 16.62 21.78 22.28
C THR A 54 16.46 20.29 22.59
N ARG A 55 16.31 19.46 21.56
CA ARG A 55 16.25 18.00 21.72
C ARG A 55 17.50 17.42 22.39
N ARG A 56 18.70 17.89 22.01
CA ARG A 56 19.97 17.47 22.64
C ARG A 56 20.10 17.94 24.08
N GLN A 57 19.68 19.17 24.39
CA GLN A 57 19.70 19.70 25.75
C GLN A 57 18.78 18.88 26.67
N VAL A 58 17.56 18.58 26.23
CA VAL A 58 16.63 17.74 27.00
C VAL A 58 17.16 16.32 27.16
N LEU A 59 17.78 15.73 26.12
CA LEU A 59 18.41 14.42 26.25
C LEU A 59 19.51 14.41 27.31
N SER A 60 20.34 15.45 27.39
CA SER A 60 21.36 15.57 28.45
C SER A 60 20.73 15.58 29.85
N VAL A 61 19.66 16.37 30.04
CA VAL A 61 18.95 16.43 31.34
C VAL A 61 18.33 15.07 31.70
N ILE A 62 17.76 14.37 30.71
CA ILE A 62 17.21 13.02 30.91
C ILE A 62 18.33 12.05 31.29
N GLN A 63 19.48 12.10 30.61
CA GLN A 63 20.63 11.23 30.91
C GLN A 63 21.18 11.46 32.32
N ASP A 64 21.20 12.71 32.78
CA ASP A 64 21.58 13.05 34.16
C ASP A 64 20.58 12.46 35.16
N LEU A 65 19.27 12.66 34.94
CA LEU A 65 18.21 12.09 35.78
C LEU A 65 18.25 10.55 35.84
N VAL A 66 18.51 9.90 34.70
CA VAL A 66 18.63 8.44 34.62
C VAL A 66 19.92 7.94 35.29
N SER A 67 21.00 8.73 35.24
CA SER A 67 22.26 8.40 35.91
C SER A 67 22.11 8.42 37.43
N ASP A 68 21.33 9.37 37.95
CA ASP A 68 21.03 9.55 39.38
C ASP A 68 20.05 8.50 39.96
N LEU A 69 19.45 7.65 39.12
CA LEU A 69 18.59 6.57 39.60
C LEU A 69 19.39 5.56 40.44
N LYS A 70 18.87 5.27 41.63
CA LYS A 70 19.42 4.25 42.54
C LYS A 70 19.18 2.81 42.07
N THR A 71 18.36 2.60 41.04
CA THR A 71 18.06 1.28 40.49
C THR A 71 19.25 0.76 39.69
N PRO A 72 19.75 -0.47 39.96
CA PRO A 72 20.83 -1.05 39.19
C PRO A 72 20.37 -1.31 37.75
N MET A 73 20.95 -0.57 36.82
CA MET A 73 20.71 -0.69 35.37
C MET A 73 22.06 -0.62 34.65
N SER A 74 22.23 -1.44 33.62
CA SER A 74 23.39 -1.39 32.74
C SER A 74 23.40 -0.11 31.89
N GLY A 75 24.57 0.27 31.36
CA GLY A 75 24.71 1.42 30.46
C GLY A 75 23.70 1.41 29.29
N PRO A 76 23.56 0.29 28.54
CA PRO A 76 22.58 0.18 27.46
C PRO A 76 21.12 0.33 27.91
N GLU A 77 20.78 -0.13 29.12
CA GLU A 77 19.42 0.02 29.67
C GLU A 77 19.12 1.48 30.03
N LYS A 78 20.09 2.19 30.59
CA LYS A 78 19.98 3.63 30.89
C LYS A 78 19.83 4.46 29.60
N GLU A 79 20.62 4.14 28.57
CA GLU A 79 20.52 4.80 27.28
C GLU A 79 19.15 4.57 26.63
N ARG A 80 18.67 3.32 26.63
CA ARG A 80 17.33 2.98 26.13
C ARG A 80 16.23 3.74 26.89
N LEU A 81 16.28 3.75 28.23
CA LEU A 81 15.30 4.48 29.04
C LEU A 81 15.31 5.98 28.71
N SER A 82 16.49 6.56 28.51
CA SER A 82 16.65 7.97 28.14
C SER A 82 15.98 8.29 26.79
N LEU A 83 16.21 7.44 25.79
CA LEU A 83 15.57 7.58 24.47
C LEU A 83 14.04 7.39 24.55
N GLU A 84 13.58 6.44 25.36
CA GLU A 84 12.15 6.19 25.55
C GLU A 84 11.42 7.36 26.21
N VAL A 85 12.06 8.06 27.17
CA VAL A 85 11.52 9.30 27.77
C VAL A 85 11.57 10.44 26.76
N LEU A 86 12.67 10.59 26.02
CA LEU A 86 12.80 11.62 24.97
C LEU A 86 11.70 11.49 23.91
N ASN A 87 11.38 10.26 23.50
CA ASN A 87 10.33 9.98 22.53
C ASN A 87 8.92 10.21 23.09
N GLU A 88 8.69 10.12 24.40
CA GLU A 88 7.42 10.52 25.01
C GLU A 88 7.23 12.05 24.99
N VAL A 89 8.32 12.81 25.16
CA VAL A 89 8.28 14.27 25.15
C VAL A 89 8.09 14.80 23.73
N PHE A 90 8.94 14.38 22.79
CA PHE A 90 9.02 14.97 21.44
C PHE A 90 8.42 14.13 20.31
N GLY A 91 8.21 12.83 20.53
CA GLY A 91 7.77 11.89 19.49
C GLY A 91 6.41 11.27 19.80
N LEU A 92 6.19 10.09 19.21
CA LEU A 92 4.98 9.28 19.38
C LEU A 92 5.15 8.19 20.44
N GLY A 93 6.00 8.45 21.44
CA GLY A 93 6.19 7.62 22.61
C GLY A 93 6.62 6.18 22.25
N PRO A 94 5.88 5.15 22.71
CA PRO A 94 6.23 3.76 22.43
C PRO A 94 6.25 3.38 20.94
N LEU A 95 5.57 4.13 20.06
CA LEU A 95 5.49 3.82 18.62
C LEU A 95 6.72 4.28 17.84
N GLU A 96 7.49 5.22 18.35
CA GLU A 96 8.60 5.85 17.63
C GLU A 96 9.61 4.84 17.05
N PRO A 97 10.06 3.78 17.78
CA PRO A 97 10.98 2.81 17.23
C PRO A 97 10.37 2.00 16.07
N LEU A 98 9.06 1.72 16.11
CA LEU A 98 8.37 1.01 15.04
C LEU A 98 8.20 1.87 13.79
N LEU A 99 7.98 3.17 13.98
CA LEU A 99 7.89 4.15 12.89
C LEU A 99 9.25 4.46 12.27
N GLN A 100 10.37 4.16 12.93
CA GLN A 100 11.70 4.34 12.37
C GLN A 100 12.21 3.10 11.64
N ASP A 101 11.59 1.93 11.84
CA ASP A 101 12.02 0.67 11.26
C ASP A 101 11.50 0.51 9.82
N PRO A 102 12.36 0.58 8.78
CA PRO A 102 11.91 0.58 7.38
C PRO A 102 11.31 -0.75 6.91
N THR A 103 11.44 -1.81 7.71
CA THR A 103 10.93 -3.15 7.33
C THR A 103 9.48 -3.39 7.78
N ILE A 104 8.89 -2.45 8.51
CA ILE A 104 7.50 -2.51 8.99
C ILE A 104 6.55 -1.84 8.00
N SER A 105 5.56 -2.59 7.50
CA SER A 105 4.49 -2.07 6.63
C SER A 105 3.29 -1.55 7.43
N ASP A 106 2.90 -2.24 8.49
CA ASP A 106 1.72 -1.92 9.29
C ASP A 106 2.02 -2.01 10.79
N ILE A 107 1.38 -1.14 11.59
CA ILE A 107 1.42 -1.16 13.06
C ILE A 107 -0.03 -1.21 13.55
N LEU A 108 -0.39 -2.24 14.30
CA LEU A 108 -1.74 -2.47 14.81
C LEU A 108 -1.71 -2.47 16.34
N VAL A 109 -2.44 -1.55 16.96
CA VAL A 109 -2.59 -1.42 18.41
C VAL A 109 -4.01 -1.80 18.76
N ASN A 110 -4.20 -2.99 19.33
CA ASN A 110 -5.50 -3.52 19.74
C ASN A 110 -5.85 -3.16 21.19
N GLY A 111 -5.05 -2.29 21.79
CA GLY A 111 -5.17 -1.85 23.18
C GLY A 111 -3.79 -1.54 23.75
N TYR A 112 -3.77 -1.01 24.97
CA TYR A 112 -2.52 -0.53 25.59
C TYR A 112 -1.46 -1.64 25.83
N LYS A 113 -1.83 -2.93 25.79
CA LYS A 113 -0.92 -4.07 26.00
C LYS A 113 -0.57 -4.87 24.75
N GLU A 114 -1.29 -4.64 23.65
CA GLU A 114 -1.27 -5.51 22.47
C GLU A 114 -0.92 -4.69 21.24
N VAL A 115 0.32 -4.83 20.78
CA VAL A 115 0.85 -4.12 19.61
C VAL A 115 1.47 -5.14 18.67
N TYR A 116 0.95 -5.20 17.45
CA TYR A 116 1.42 -6.04 16.35
C TYR A 116 2.05 -5.19 15.27
N VAL A 117 2.96 -5.78 14.50
CA VAL A 117 3.49 -5.17 13.29
C VAL A 117 3.49 -6.17 12.14
N GLU A 118 3.36 -5.68 10.92
CA GLU A 118 3.53 -6.49 9.73
C GLU A 118 4.94 -6.28 9.16
N ARG A 119 5.66 -7.37 8.92
CA ARG A 119 6.93 -7.39 8.19
C ARG A 119 6.82 -8.39 7.04
N ALA A 120 7.14 -7.94 5.83
CA ALA A 120 7.09 -8.79 4.63
C ALA A 120 5.77 -9.57 4.46
N GLY A 121 4.63 -9.00 4.90
CA GLY A 121 3.32 -9.64 4.82
C GLY A 121 2.98 -10.64 5.93
N VAL A 122 3.80 -10.72 6.98
CA VAL A 122 3.57 -11.56 8.16
C VAL A 122 3.36 -10.68 9.39
N LEU A 123 2.28 -10.95 10.13
CA LEU A 123 1.98 -10.27 11.41
C LEU A 123 2.78 -10.91 12.56
N GLU A 124 3.45 -10.07 13.34
CA GLU A 124 4.19 -10.43 14.54
C GLU A 124 3.76 -9.59 15.75
N GLU A 125 3.68 -10.20 16.92
CA GLU A 125 3.43 -9.48 18.18
C GLU A 125 4.73 -8.85 18.69
N THR A 126 4.66 -7.58 19.09
CA THR A 126 5.82 -6.84 19.61
C THR A 126 5.92 -6.92 21.14
N LYS A 127 7.07 -6.51 21.66
CA LYS A 127 7.29 -6.29 23.10
C LYS A 127 6.89 -4.87 23.56
N ILE A 128 6.36 -4.06 22.65
CA ILE A 128 5.99 -2.67 22.93
C ILE A 128 4.61 -2.66 23.57
N MET A 129 4.47 -1.84 24.60
CA MET A 129 3.22 -1.64 25.34
C MET A 129 3.15 -0.17 25.76
N PHE A 130 1.93 0.32 25.85
CA PHE A 130 1.60 1.59 26.49
C PHE A 130 1.39 1.35 27.99
N LYS A 131 1.38 2.43 28.76
CA LYS A 131 1.21 2.36 30.23
C LYS A 131 -0.21 1.92 30.58
N ASP A 132 -1.19 2.59 29.98
CA ASP A 132 -2.63 2.41 30.17
C ASP A 132 -3.38 3.03 28.98
N ASN A 133 -4.71 2.95 29.00
CA ASN A 133 -5.57 3.55 27.98
C ASN A 133 -5.43 5.09 27.90
N ALA A 134 -5.15 5.76 29.03
CA ALA A 134 -4.96 7.21 29.04
C ALA A 134 -3.69 7.61 28.30
N HIS A 135 -2.60 6.85 28.46
CA HIS A 135 -1.38 7.05 27.69
C HIS A 135 -1.60 6.79 26.19
N LEU A 136 -2.32 5.72 25.83
CA LEU A 136 -2.64 5.46 24.42
C LEU A 136 -3.48 6.60 23.81
N MET A 137 -4.51 7.08 24.53
CA MET A 137 -5.31 8.24 24.10
C MET A 137 -4.46 9.50 23.92
N HIS A 138 -3.51 9.78 24.83
CA HIS A 138 -2.62 10.93 24.70
C HIS A 138 -1.76 10.88 23.42
N ILE A 139 -1.27 9.68 23.05
CA ILE A 139 -0.54 9.50 21.80
C ILE A 139 -1.46 9.66 20.59
N ILE A 140 -2.67 9.10 20.64
CA ILE A 140 -3.71 9.29 19.61
C ILE A 140 -3.99 10.79 19.42
N ASP A 141 -4.23 11.54 20.50
CA ASP A 141 -4.55 12.97 20.46
C ASP A 141 -3.39 13.78 19.84
N LYS A 142 -2.14 13.46 20.19
CA LYS A 142 -0.96 14.07 19.57
C LYS A 142 -0.95 13.84 18.05
N ILE A 143 -1.22 12.62 17.60
CA ILE A 143 -1.20 12.28 16.17
C ILE A 143 -2.33 12.99 15.43
N VAL A 144 -3.55 12.87 15.95
CA VAL A 144 -4.78 13.39 15.33
C VAL A 144 -4.80 14.93 15.31
N SER A 145 -4.26 15.58 16.36
CA SER A 145 -4.10 17.03 16.41
C SER A 145 -3.09 17.55 15.40
N ALA A 146 -1.99 16.82 15.16
CA ALA A 146 -0.96 17.21 14.19
C ALA A 146 -1.48 17.24 12.74
N VAL A 147 -2.55 16.49 12.44
CA VAL A 147 -3.22 16.46 11.14
C VAL A 147 -4.51 17.30 11.09
N GLY A 148 -4.77 18.11 12.12
CA GLY A 148 -5.92 19.01 12.18
C GLY A 148 -7.26 18.29 12.31
N ARG A 149 -7.26 17.08 12.87
CA ARG A 149 -8.47 16.29 13.13
C ARG A 149 -8.73 16.23 14.64
N ARG A 150 -9.85 15.63 15.03
CA ARG A 150 -10.22 15.38 16.42
C ARG A 150 -10.85 13.99 16.55
N VAL A 151 -10.66 13.37 17.70
CA VAL A 151 -11.31 12.11 18.09
C VAL A 151 -11.75 12.26 19.54
N ASP A 152 -13.04 12.10 19.79
CA ASP A 152 -13.66 12.21 21.13
C ASP A 152 -14.98 11.42 21.15
N GLU A 153 -15.68 11.40 22.29
CA GLU A 153 -16.92 10.61 22.44
C GLU A 153 -18.02 11.01 21.43
N SER A 154 -17.99 12.24 20.92
CA SER A 154 -18.94 12.70 19.89
C SER A 154 -18.53 12.29 18.47
N SER A 155 -17.25 12.05 18.26
CA SER A 155 -16.64 11.59 17.00
C SER A 155 -15.61 10.50 17.29
N PRO A 156 -16.05 9.28 17.64
CA PRO A 156 -15.20 8.22 18.20
C PRO A 156 -14.34 7.49 17.15
N MET A 157 -14.34 7.95 15.91
CA MET A 157 -13.57 7.37 14.80
C MET A 157 -12.89 8.47 14.00
N VAL A 158 -11.66 8.21 13.56
CA VAL A 158 -10.96 9.12 12.65
C VAL A 158 -10.10 8.35 11.66
N ASP A 159 -10.16 8.77 10.41
CA ASP A 159 -9.22 8.40 9.36
C ASP A 159 -8.42 9.64 8.95
N ALA A 160 -7.10 9.51 8.93
CA ALA A 160 -6.23 10.61 8.55
C ALA A 160 -4.95 10.16 7.85
N ARG A 161 -4.24 11.15 7.32
CA ARG A 161 -2.95 10.97 6.66
C ARG A 161 -1.89 11.79 7.38
N LEU A 162 -0.82 11.14 7.80
CA LEU A 162 0.31 11.75 8.48
C LEU A 162 1.21 12.51 7.48
N ALA A 163 2.08 13.38 8.00
CA ALA A 163 2.98 14.19 7.18
C ALA A 163 3.99 13.36 6.36
N ASP A 164 4.33 12.17 6.83
CA ASP A 164 5.17 11.20 6.12
C ASP A 164 4.39 10.45 5.02
N GLY A 165 3.08 10.66 4.90
CA GLY A 165 2.17 10.01 3.96
C GLY A 165 1.48 8.77 4.50
N SER A 166 1.85 8.29 5.70
CA SER A 166 1.26 7.12 6.35
C SER A 166 -0.21 7.33 6.64
N ARG A 167 -1.02 6.27 6.58
CA ARG A 167 -2.45 6.32 6.90
C ARG A 167 -2.66 5.86 8.33
N ILE A 168 -3.58 6.53 9.00
CA ILE A 168 -3.97 6.19 10.36
C ILE A 168 -5.48 6.03 10.44
N ASN A 169 -5.90 4.98 11.15
CA ASN A 169 -7.27 4.77 11.57
C ASN A 169 -7.28 4.65 13.09
N VAL A 170 -8.20 5.35 13.74
CA VAL A 170 -8.43 5.26 15.18
C VAL A 170 -9.91 5.02 15.43
N ILE A 171 -10.19 4.15 16.40
CA ILE A 171 -11.52 3.96 16.97
C ILE A 171 -11.42 3.89 18.49
N ILE A 172 -12.29 4.61 19.18
CA ILE A 172 -12.26 4.75 20.65
C ILE A 172 -13.61 4.34 21.28
N PRO A 173 -13.68 4.14 22.62
CA PRO A 173 -14.96 3.97 23.30
C PRO A 173 -15.94 5.13 23.00
N PRO A 174 -17.26 4.86 22.95
CA PRO A 174 -17.92 3.60 23.30
C PRO A 174 -17.94 2.54 22.18
N LEU A 175 -17.43 2.83 20.98
CA LEU A 175 -17.47 1.89 19.86
C LEU A 175 -16.45 0.75 19.99
N ALA A 176 -15.27 1.06 20.51
CA ALA A 176 -14.25 0.08 20.84
C ALA A 176 -14.36 -0.33 22.32
N ILE A 177 -15.02 -1.46 22.57
CA ILE A 177 -15.40 -1.92 23.92
C ILE A 177 -14.18 -2.12 24.83
N ASP A 178 -13.08 -2.64 24.28
CA ASP A 178 -11.86 -2.98 25.03
C ASP A 178 -10.90 -1.79 25.21
N GLY A 179 -11.28 -0.60 24.74
CA GLY A 179 -10.47 0.62 24.82
C GLY A 179 -10.07 1.17 23.44
N PRO A 180 -9.17 2.17 23.40
CA PRO A 180 -8.74 2.80 22.16
C PRO A 180 -7.97 1.81 21.27
N HIS A 181 -8.25 1.83 19.97
CA HIS A 181 -7.53 1.06 18.95
C HIS A 181 -6.94 2.00 17.91
N LEU A 182 -5.77 1.64 17.40
CA LEU A 182 -5.01 2.44 16.44
C LEU A 182 -4.38 1.53 15.39
N SER A 183 -4.62 1.80 14.11
CA SER A 183 -3.96 1.14 12.99
C SER A 183 -3.18 2.16 12.17
N VAL A 184 -1.90 1.91 11.92
CA VAL A 184 -1.04 2.72 11.06
C VAL A 184 -0.57 1.88 9.89
N ARG A 185 -0.91 2.29 8.67
CA ARG A 185 -0.36 1.74 7.43
C ARG A 185 0.72 2.68 6.92
N ARG A 186 1.97 2.24 6.98
CA ARG A 186 3.13 3.11 6.74
C ARG A 186 3.30 3.45 5.28
N PHE A 187 3.73 4.67 5.03
CA PHE A 187 4.16 5.16 3.73
C PHE A 187 5.68 5.06 3.63
N GLY A 188 6.20 4.70 2.45
CA GLY A 188 7.65 4.57 2.25
C GLY A 188 8.24 3.18 2.48
N HIS A 189 7.57 2.12 2.00
CA HIS A 189 8.25 0.85 1.79
C HIS A 189 9.28 1.01 0.65
N ILE A 190 10.42 0.31 0.73
CA ILE A 190 11.34 0.18 -0.40
C ILE A 190 10.51 -0.33 -1.59
N PRO A 191 10.38 0.44 -2.69
CA PRO A 191 9.54 0.04 -3.80
C PRO A 191 10.10 -1.25 -4.41
N ILE A 192 9.24 -2.25 -4.61
CA ILE A 192 9.60 -3.45 -5.38
C ILE A 192 10.14 -3.00 -6.74
N THR A 193 11.23 -3.61 -7.19
CA THR A 193 11.90 -3.33 -8.46
C THR A 193 11.63 -4.43 -9.49
N GLU A 194 12.06 -4.22 -10.73
CA GLU A 194 11.98 -5.25 -11.77
C GLU A 194 12.83 -6.48 -11.43
N ASP A 195 14.00 -6.28 -10.82
CA ASP A 195 14.90 -7.34 -10.40
C ASP A 195 14.26 -8.20 -9.31
N ASP A 196 13.55 -7.56 -8.38
CA ASP A 196 12.77 -8.27 -7.35
C ASP A 196 11.65 -9.12 -7.98
N LEU A 197 10.97 -8.62 -9.02
CA LEU A 197 9.92 -9.39 -9.68
C LEU A 197 10.47 -10.62 -10.41
N LEU A 198 11.67 -10.51 -11.01
CA LEU A 198 12.35 -11.62 -11.66
C LEU A 198 12.89 -12.63 -10.64
N ALA A 199 13.53 -12.14 -9.57
CA ALA A 199 14.07 -12.96 -8.48
C ALA A 199 12.97 -13.73 -7.74
N ASN A 200 11.81 -13.11 -7.54
CA ASN A 200 10.65 -13.74 -6.91
C ASN A 200 9.78 -14.53 -7.91
N GLU A 201 10.25 -14.72 -9.15
CA GLU A 201 9.55 -15.49 -10.17
C GLU A 201 8.12 -14.99 -10.49
N THR A 202 7.87 -13.70 -10.24
CA THR A 202 6.56 -13.10 -10.46
C THR A 202 6.23 -13.04 -11.96
N LEU A 203 7.24 -12.82 -12.79
CA LEU A 203 7.17 -12.93 -14.24
C LEU A 203 8.51 -13.40 -14.81
N THR A 204 8.51 -13.86 -16.07
CA THR A 204 9.74 -14.21 -16.78
C THR A 204 10.41 -12.98 -17.40
N PRO A 205 11.71 -13.03 -17.73
CA PRO A 205 12.37 -11.98 -18.52
C PRO A 205 11.64 -11.66 -19.83
N ALA A 206 11.12 -12.69 -20.50
CA ALA A 206 10.36 -12.56 -21.74
C ALA A 206 9.08 -11.73 -21.57
N MET A 207 8.33 -12.02 -20.51
CA MET A 207 7.13 -11.26 -20.15
C MET A 207 7.49 -9.81 -19.79
N LEU A 208 8.60 -9.61 -19.07
CA LEU A 208 9.06 -8.27 -18.69
C LEU A 208 9.44 -7.44 -19.91
N GLU A 209 10.13 -8.03 -20.89
CA GLU A 209 10.52 -7.36 -22.13
C GLU A 209 9.28 -6.91 -22.94
N LEU A 210 8.28 -7.79 -23.07
CA LEU A 210 7.01 -7.47 -23.71
C LEU A 210 6.30 -6.30 -23.02
N LEU A 211 6.15 -6.36 -21.68
CA LEU A 211 5.42 -5.35 -20.91
C LEU A 211 6.18 -4.00 -20.86
N ARG A 212 7.51 -4.05 -20.74
CA ARG A 212 8.38 -2.87 -20.89
C ARG A 212 8.16 -2.22 -22.25
N GLY A 213 8.11 -3.03 -23.32
CA GLY A 213 7.80 -2.57 -24.67
C GLY A 213 6.43 -1.90 -24.74
N ALA A 214 5.40 -2.54 -24.20
CA ALA A 214 4.02 -2.03 -24.15
C ALA A 214 3.93 -0.66 -23.47
N VAL A 215 4.56 -0.49 -22.29
CA VAL A 215 4.55 0.79 -21.59
C VAL A 215 5.27 1.87 -22.39
N LYS A 216 6.46 1.58 -22.93
CA LYS A 216 7.25 2.54 -23.73
C LYS A 216 6.54 2.96 -25.02
N ALA A 217 5.83 2.04 -25.67
CA ALA A 217 5.03 2.31 -26.86
C ALA A 217 3.64 2.90 -26.56
N ARG A 218 3.39 3.33 -25.31
CA ARG A 218 2.13 3.95 -24.89
C ARG A 218 0.89 3.07 -25.15
N LEU A 219 1.00 1.77 -24.93
CA LEU A 219 -0.18 0.91 -24.92
C LEU A 219 -0.95 1.11 -23.61
N ASN A 220 -2.29 1.10 -23.69
CA ASN A 220 -3.14 1.13 -22.49
C ASN A 220 -3.15 -0.27 -21.86
N VAL A 221 -2.72 -0.34 -20.59
CA VAL A 221 -2.55 -1.62 -19.86
C VAL A 221 -3.41 -1.62 -18.61
N VAL A 222 -4.20 -2.68 -18.46
CA VAL A 222 -5.02 -2.96 -17.28
C VAL A 222 -4.36 -4.07 -16.48
N ILE A 223 -4.06 -3.79 -15.21
CA ILE A 223 -3.51 -4.78 -14.28
C ILE A 223 -4.64 -5.27 -13.40
N SER A 224 -4.92 -6.56 -13.47
CA SER A 224 -6.08 -7.21 -12.89
C SER A 224 -5.68 -8.29 -11.88
N GLY A 225 -6.55 -8.63 -10.94
CA GLY A 225 -6.18 -9.50 -9.82
C GLY A 225 -7.01 -9.34 -8.56
N GLY A 226 -6.99 -10.38 -7.71
CA GLY A 226 -7.68 -10.37 -6.41
C GLY A 226 -7.08 -9.38 -5.40
N THR A 227 -7.73 -9.25 -4.25
CA THR A 227 -7.19 -8.52 -3.09
C THR A 227 -5.84 -9.09 -2.66
N GLY A 228 -4.87 -8.23 -2.36
CA GLY A 228 -3.53 -8.64 -1.92
C GLY A 228 -2.64 -9.29 -3.00
N ALA A 229 -3.11 -9.36 -4.25
CA ALA A 229 -2.34 -9.93 -5.36
C ALA A 229 -1.13 -9.08 -5.80
N GLY A 230 -1.02 -7.84 -5.32
CA GLY A 230 0.09 -6.94 -5.65
C GLY A 230 -0.12 -6.10 -6.92
N LYS A 231 -1.36 -5.85 -7.34
CA LYS A 231 -1.69 -5.05 -8.54
C LYS A 231 -1.04 -3.68 -8.55
N THR A 232 -1.24 -2.89 -7.49
CA THR A 232 -0.69 -1.53 -7.35
C THR A 232 0.83 -1.55 -7.35
N THR A 233 1.42 -2.57 -6.72
CA THR A 233 2.88 -2.77 -6.72
C THR A 233 3.39 -3.08 -8.12
N PHE A 234 2.73 -3.97 -8.86
CA PHE A 234 3.08 -4.30 -10.23
C PHE A 234 2.92 -3.07 -11.14
N LEU A 235 1.83 -2.30 -10.98
CA LEU A 235 1.62 -1.04 -11.69
C LEU A 235 2.77 -0.08 -11.41
N ASN A 236 3.18 0.05 -10.16
CA ASN A 236 4.27 0.95 -9.77
C ASN A 236 5.58 0.56 -10.46
N VAL A 237 5.91 -0.73 -10.55
CA VAL A 237 7.09 -1.21 -11.32
C VAL A 237 6.94 -0.87 -12.80
N MET A 238 5.82 -1.22 -13.42
CA MET A 238 5.59 -0.95 -14.86
C MET A 238 5.63 0.55 -15.18
N SER A 239 5.13 1.39 -14.28
CA SER A 239 5.15 2.85 -14.43
C SER A 239 6.58 3.41 -14.52
N GLY A 240 7.59 2.70 -13.99
CA GLY A 240 9.00 3.06 -14.12
C GLY A 240 9.52 3.05 -15.55
N TYR A 241 8.82 2.43 -16.49
CA TYR A 241 9.19 2.43 -17.92
C TYR A 241 8.60 3.59 -18.72
N ILE A 242 7.76 4.42 -18.10
CA ILE A 242 7.25 5.64 -18.72
C ILE A 242 8.41 6.63 -18.89
N SER A 243 8.48 7.32 -20.03
CA SER A 243 9.58 8.25 -20.31
C SER A 243 9.55 9.47 -19.38
N ASP A 244 10.71 9.93 -18.91
CA ASP A 244 10.84 11.17 -18.11
C ASP A 244 10.39 12.44 -18.83
N ARG A 245 10.16 12.38 -20.15
CA ARG A 245 9.63 13.49 -20.96
C ARG A 245 8.11 13.62 -20.86
N GLU A 246 7.44 12.66 -20.25
CA GLU A 246 5.99 12.60 -20.16
C GLU A 246 5.50 13.28 -18.87
N ARG A 247 4.45 14.10 -18.99
CA ARG A 247 3.68 14.60 -17.86
C ARG A 247 2.64 13.56 -17.47
N ILE A 248 2.70 13.10 -16.23
CA ILE A 248 1.84 12.01 -15.73
C ILE A 248 0.93 12.57 -14.65
N VAL A 249 -0.36 12.25 -14.72
CA VAL A 249 -1.32 12.52 -13.65
C VAL A 249 -1.72 11.19 -13.03
N THR A 250 -1.49 11.00 -11.73
CA THR A 250 -2.01 9.85 -10.98
C THR A 250 -3.28 10.26 -10.24
N ILE A 251 -4.27 9.37 -10.21
CA ILE A 251 -5.54 9.55 -9.50
C ILE A 251 -5.77 8.31 -8.65
N GLU A 252 -5.89 8.48 -7.35
CA GLU A 252 -6.04 7.37 -6.41
C GLU A 252 -7.11 7.74 -5.37
N ASP A 253 -7.87 6.76 -4.88
CA ASP A 253 -8.68 6.97 -3.66
C ASP A 253 -7.81 7.50 -2.53
N SER A 254 -6.59 6.98 -2.51
CA SER A 254 -5.67 7.07 -1.42
C SER A 254 -4.29 6.84 -2.03
N ALA A 255 -3.37 7.80 -1.96
CA ALA A 255 -2.18 7.78 -2.82
C ALA A 255 -1.15 6.72 -2.36
N GLU A 256 -0.90 5.71 -3.19
CA GLU A 256 0.04 4.59 -2.99
C GLU A 256 1.14 4.57 -4.06
N LEU A 257 0.92 5.17 -5.23
CA LEU A 257 1.89 5.16 -6.33
C LEU A 257 3.07 6.11 -6.09
N HIS A 258 4.25 5.61 -6.46
CA HIS A 258 5.56 6.25 -6.31
C HIS A 258 6.31 6.16 -7.64
N LEU A 259 5.93 7.04 -8.55
CA LEU A 259 6.56 7.13 -9.87
C LEU A 259 7.96 7.76 -9.75
N LYS A 260 8.90 7.23 -10.54
CA LYS A 260 10.30 7.69 -10.56
C LYS A 260 10.48 8.98 -11.38
N GLN A 261 9.54 9.26 -12.27
CA GLN A 261 9.60 10.40 -13.18
C GLN A 261 9.45 11.72 -12.42
N ARG A 262 10.10 12.77 -12.91
CA ARG A 262 10.04 14.11 -12.30
C ARG A 262 8.69 14.80 -12.49
N HIS A 263 8.04 14.61 -13.64
CA HIS A 263 6.88 15.40 -14.04
C HIS A 263 5.55 14.70 -13.70
N VAL A 264 5.35 14.43 -12.42
CA VAL A 264 4.19 13.70 -11.89
C VAL A 264 3.31 14.63 -11.07
N VAL A 265 2.02 14.68 -11.40
CA VAL A 265 0.98 15.31 -10.60
C VAL A 265 0.20 14.23 -9.89
N ARG A 266 0.19 14.24 -8.56
CA ARG A 266 -0.51 13.24 -7.74
C ARG A 266 -1.81 13.82 -7.26
N LEU A 267 -2.93 13.18 -7.63
CA LEU A 267 -4.27 13.54 -7.20
C LEU A 267 -4.80 12.43 -6.30
N GLU A 268 -5.43 12.82 -5.20
CA GLU A 268 -6.02 11.92 -4.22
C GLU A 268 -7.48 12.32 -4.00
N CYS A 269 -8.34 11.33 -3.86
CA CYS A 269 -9.73 11.58 -3.51
C CYS A 269 -9.84 12.17 -2.11
N ARG A 270 -10.92 12.90 -1.88
CA ARG A 270 -11.25 13.43 -0.56
C ARG A 270 -12.59 12.85 -0.12
N PRO A 271 -12.66 12.09 0.99
CA PRO A 271 -13.94 11.68 1.54
C PRO A 271 -14.74 12.89 2.02
N ALA A 272 -16.04 12.71 2.21
CA ALA A 272 -16.87 13.74 2.83
C ALA A 272 -16.37 14.06 4.25
N ASN A 273 -16.60 15.30 4.71
CA ASN A 273 -16.41 15.65 6.11
C ASN A 273 -17.50 15.00 6.99
N VAL A 274 -17.41 15.19 8.31
CA VAL A 274 -18.39 14.65 9.28
C VAL A 274 -19.84 15.09 9.00
N GLU A 275 -20.03 16.18 8.26
CA GLU A 275 -21.35 16.69 7.83
C GLU A 275 -21.81 16.13 6.47
N GLY A 276 -21.07 15.17 5.90
CA GLY A 276 -21.38 14.59 4.59
C GLY A 276 -21.06 15.49 3.38
N LYS A 277 -20.31 16.58 3.57
CA LYS A 277 -20.01 17.56 2.52
C LYS A 277 -18.57 17.51 2.02
N GLY A 278 -18.35 18.02 0.82
CA GLY A 278 -17.01 18.28 0.27
C GLY A 278 -16.28 17.04 -0.24
N ALA A 279 -16.97 15.92 -0.48
CA ALA A 279 -16.36 14.76 -1.13
C ALA A 279 -15.85 15.12 -2.54
N VAL A 280 -14.68 14.62 -2.89
CA VAL A 280 -14.10 14.69 -4.24
C VAL A 280 -13.75 13.27 -4.65
N MET A 281 -14.55 12.69 -5.53
CA MET A 281 -14.43 11.31 -5.99
C MET A 281 -13.51 11.19 -7.21
N GLN A 282 -13.06 9.97 -7.52
CA GLN A 282 -12.14 9.70 -8.64
C GLN A 282 -12.63 10.29 -9.96
N ARG A 283 -13.91 10.10 -10.31
CA ARG A 283 -14.51 10.61 -11.55
C ARG A 283 -14.28 12.11 -11.75
N GLN A 284 -14.46 12.89 -10.69
CA GLN A 284 -14.26 14.34 -10.73
C GLN A 284 -12.80 14.70 -11.00
N LEU A 285 -11.86 13.94 -10.44
CA LEU A 285 -10.42 14.11 -10.67
C LEU A 285 -10.03 13.69 -12.09
N VAL A 286 -10.61 12.62 -12.65
CA VAL A 286 -10.39 12.19 -14.04
C VAL A 286 -10.79 13.31 -14.99
N ILE A 287 -12.02 13.81 -14.87
CA ILE A 287 -12.52 14.91 -15.72
C ILE A 287 -11.63 16.16 -15.58
N ASN A 288 -11.21 16.50 -14.36
CA ASN A 288 -10.34 17.65 -14.14
C ASN A 288 -8.93 17.45 -14.73
N SER A 289 -8.40 16.23 -14.68
CA SER A 289 -7.07 15.91 -15.19
C SER A 289 -6.92 16.15 -16.68
N LEU A 290 -8.00 16.01 -17.46
CA LEU A 290 -8.01 16.30 -18.91
C LEU A 290 -7.64 17.76 -19.22
N ARG A 291 -7.85 18.68 -18.27
CA ARG A 291 -7.47 20.10 -18.41
C ARG A 291 -6.03 20.38 -18.00
N MET A 292 -5.33 19.40 -17.42
CA MET A 292 -3.96 19.53 -16.92
C MET A 292 -2.89 19.23 -17.99
N ARG A 293 -3.32 19.03 -19.25
CA ARG A 293 -2.47 18.62 -20.38
C ARG A 293 -1.57 17.41 -20.04
N PRO A 294 -2.11 16.30 -19.52
CA PRO A 294 -1.31 15.11 -19.26
C PRO A 294 -0.90 14.44 -20.57
N ASN A 295 0.26 13.80 -20.56
CA ASN A 295 0.59 12.79 -21.57
C ASN A 295 -0.04 11.44 -21.20
N ARG A 296 -0.13 11.13 -19.90
CA ARG A 296 -0.74 9.90 -19.38
C ARG A 296 -1.57 10.19 -18.14
N ILE A 297 -2.68 9.47 -18.03
CA ILE A 297 -3.49 9.43 -16.81
C ILE A 297 -3.38 8.01 -16.25
N ILE A 298 -3.03 7.91 -14.98
CA ILE A 298 -2.92 6.63 -14.27
C ILE A 298 -3.96 6.64 -13.16
N ILE A 299 -4.86 5.67 -13.19
CA ILE A 299 -5.84 5.48 -12.12
C ILE A 299 -5.36 4.33 -11.26
N GLY A 300 -5.15 4.57 -9.96
CA GLY A 300 -4.60 3.57 -9.04
C GLY A 300 -5.43 2.29 -9.02
N GLU A 301 -6.76 2.43 -8.91
CA GLU A 301 -7.71 1.33 -9.04
C GLU A 301 -9.08 1.86 -9.46
N VAL A 302 -9.65 1.29 -10.53
CA VAL A 302 -10.99 1.60 -11.00
C VAL A 302 -11.99 0.72 -10.24
N ARG A 303 -12.99 1.36 -9.62
CA ARG A 303 -14.01 0.75 -8.76
C ARG A 303 -15.43 1.16 -9.14
N GLY A 304 -15.63 2.16 -10.00
CA GLY A 304 -16.95 2.71 -10.28
C GLY A 304 -17.04 3.55 -11.55
N GLU A 305 -17.92 4.54 -11.52
CA GLU A 305 -18.32 5.36 -12.67
C GLU A 305 -17.17 6.08 -13.40
N GLU A 306 -16.03 6.30 -12.75
CA GLU A 306 -14.83 6.85 -13.38
C GLU A 306 -14.28 5.98 -14.52
N ALA A 307 -14.66 4.70 -14.57
CA ALA A 307 -14.30 3.79 -15.65
C ALA A 307 -14.68 4.34 -17.03
N LEU A 308 -15.84 4.98 -17.16
CA LEU A 308 -16.29 5.53 -18.44
C LEU A 308 -15.42 6.70 -18.89
N ASP A 309 -15.16 7.66 -17.99
CA ASP A 309 -14.32 8.82 -18.27
C ASP A 309 -12.86 8.39 -18.55
N MET A 310 -12.37 7.35 -17.88
CA MET A 310 -11.07 6.74 -18.17
C MET A 310 -11.02 6.16 -19.58
N LEU A 311 -12.02 5.35 -19.96
CA LEU A 311 -12.11 4.75 -21.29
C LEU A 311 -12.18 5.82 -22.39
N GLN A 312 -12.90 6.92 -22.13
CA GLN A 312 -12.93 8.06 -23.04
C GLN A 312 -11.55 8.71 -23.15
N ALA A 313 -10.88 8.99 -22.03
CA ALA A 313 -9.54 9.57 -22.03
C ALA A 313 -8.53 8.73 -22.83
N MET A 314 -8.58 7.40 -22.65
CA MET A 314 -7.77 6.42 -23.37
C MET A 314 -8.04 6.41 -24.88
N ASN A 315 -9.26 6.74 -25.32
CA ASN A 315 -9.60 6.83 -26.73
C ASN A 315 -9.35 8.23 -27.33
N THR A 316 -9.21 9.28 -26.50
CA THR A 316 -9.09 10.68 -26.95
C THR A 316 -7.71 11.29 -26.65
N GLY A 317 -6.64 10.56 -26.99
CA GLY A 317 -5.28 11.11 -27.02
C GLY A 317 -4.51 11.09 -25.70
N HIS A 318 -4.99 10.34 -24.69
CA HIS A 318 -4.24 10.04 -23.46
C HIS A 318 -3.80 8.57 -23.44
N ASP A 319 -3.14 8.16 -24.53
CA ASP A 319 -2.59 6.81 -24.71
C ASP A 319 -1.53 6.49 -23.65
N GLY A 320 -1.28 5.20 -23.43
CA GLY A 320 -0.29 4.73 -22.48
C GLY A 320 -0.74 4.77 -21.04
N SER A 321 -2.04 4.91 -20.82
CA SER A 321 -2.66 4.91 -19.49
C SER A 321 -2.52 3.54 -18.83
N LEU A 322 -2.27 3.54 -17.53
CA LEU A 322 -2.17 2.35 -16.70
C LEU A 322 -3.27 2.40 -15.65
N THR A 323 -3.88 1.26 -15.36
CA THR A 323 -4.85 1.17 -14.27
C THR A 323 -4.85 -0.19 -13.60
N THR A 324 -5.41 -0.28 -12.40
CA THR A 324 -5.73 -1.58 -11.80
C THR A 324 -7.23 -1.82 -11.66
N ILE A 325 -7.63 -3.09 -11.67
CA ILE A 325 -9.00 -3.51 -11.43
C ILE A 325 -9.03 -4.81 -10.62
N HIS A 326 -9.97 -4.95 -9.70
CA HIS A 326 -10.19 -6.23 -9.04
C HIS A 326 -10.91 -7.20 -9.99
N SER A 327 -10.33 -8.38 -10.26
CA SER A 327 -10.99 -9.46 -11.01
C SER A 327 -10.33 -10.81 -10.74
N ASN A 328 -11.05 -11.88 -11.08
CA ASN A 328 -10.56 -13.26 -10.93
C ASN A 328 -9.77 -13.75 -12.15
N ASN A 329 -10.01 -13.16 -13.32
CA ASN A 329 -9.35 -13.47 -14.59
C ASN A 329 -9.49 -12.30 -15.59
N PRO A 330 -8.77 -12.33 -16.74
CA PRO A 330 -8.83 -11.27 -17.75
C PRO A 330 -10.24 -10.99 -18.31
N ARG A 331 -11.05 -12.04 -18.53
CA ARG A 331 -12.42 -11.89 -19.06
C ARG A 331 -13.34 -11.22 -18.05
N ASP A 332 -13.22 -11.58 -16.78
CA ASP A 332 -13.91 -10.93 -15.66
C ASP A 332 -13.50 -9.46 -15.51
N ALA A 333 -12.23 -9.12 -15.75
CA ALA A 333 -11.78 -7.72 -15.75
C ALA A 333 -12.57 -6.86 -16.75
N ILE A 334 -12.81 -7.38 -17.96
CA ILE A 334 -13.60 -6.69 -18.99
C ILE A 334 -15.06 -6.55 -18.57
N ALA A 335 -15.70 -7.63 -18.08
CA ALA A 335 -17.09 -7.59 -17.62
C ALA A 335 -17.30 -6.61 -16.46
N ARG A 336 -16.34 -6.54 -15.52
CA ARG A 336 -16.38 -5.58 -14.41
C ARG A 336 -16.18 -4.15 -14.89
N MET A 337 -15.28 -3.91 -15.83
CA MET A 337 -15.10 -2.58 -16.41
C MET A 337 -16.34 -2.10 -17.16
N GLU A 338 -17.02 -3.00 -17.89
CA GLU A 338 -18.32 -2.72 -18.51
C GLU A 338 -19.36 -2.33 -17.46
N THR A 339 -19.49 -3.12 -16.39
CA THR A 339 -20.41 -2.84 -15.28
C THR A 339 -20.14 -1.47 -14.67
N MET A 340 -18.86 -1.17 -14.36
CA MET A 340 -18.44 0.11 -13.78
C MET A 340 -18.73 1.29 -14.71
N ALA A 341 -18.50 1.13 -16.02
CA ALA A 341 -18.82 2.16 -17.01
C ALA A 341 -20.33 2.43 -17.10
N LEU A 342 -21.18 1.40 -16.94
CA LEU A 342 -22.64 1.54 -16.89
C LEU A 342 -23.10 2.35 -15.67
N MET A 343 -22.37 2.32 -14.55
CA MET A 343 -22.73 3.07 -13.33
C MET A 343 -22.71 4.59 -13.54
N ALA A 344 -21.99 5.09 -14.55
CA ALA A 344 -21.98 6.51 -14.90
C ALA A 344 -23.35 7.04 -15.39
N ASN A 345 -24.31 6.13 -15.64
CA ASN A 345 -25.72 6.39 -15.91
C ASN A 345 -25.99 7.36 -17.07
N LEU A 346 -25.21 7.25 -18.15
CA LEU A 346 -25.40 8.05 -19.37
C LEU A 346 -26.35 7.40 -20.40
N ASN A 347 -27.07 6.33 -20.02
CA ASN A 347 -27.97 5.57 -20.90
C ASN A 347 -27.34 5.14 -22.25
N LEU A 348 -26.06 4.79 -22.23
CA LEU A 348 -25.36 4.27 -23.40
C LEU A 348 -25.73 2.78 -23.62
N PRO A 349 -25.95 2.34 -24.87
CA PRO A 349 -26.11 0.91 -25.15
C PRO A 349 -24.87 0.12 -24.74
N GLU A 350 -25.05 -1.07 -24.15
CA GLU A 350 -23.94 -1.95 -23.72
C GLU A 350 -22.91 -2.18 -24.85
N LYS A 351 -23.39 -2.41 -26.07
CA LYS A 351 -22.55 -2.57 -27.26
C LYS A 351 -21.60 -1.39 -27.48
N ALA A 352 -22.04 -0.15 -27.19
CA ALA A 352 -21.20 1.03 -27.32
C ALA A 352 -20.09 1.05 -26.26
N ILE A 353 -20.37 0.61 -25.03
CA ILE A 353 -19.38 0.50 -23.95
C ILE A 353 -18.36 -0.59 -24.28
N ARG A 354 -18.80 -1.77 -24.70
CA ARG A 354 -17.90 -2.86 -25.13
C ARG A 354 -16.99 -2.42 -26.28
N ARG A 355 -17.51 -1.63 -27.22
CA ARG A 355 -16.71 -1.05 -28.30
C ARG A 355 -15.68 -0.04 -27.79
N GLN A 356 -16.02 0.79 -26.81
CA GLN A 356 -15.06 1.70 -26.16
C GLN A 356 -13.97 0.92 -25.42
N ILE A 357 -14.33 -0.15 -24.71
CA ILE A 357 -13.39 -1.05 -24.03
C ILE A 357 -12.44 -1.70 -25.03
N ALA A 358 -12.98 -2.31 -26.09
CA ALA A 358 -12.19 -3.00 -27.11
C ALA A 358 -11.24 -2.06 -27.89
N SER A 359 -11.61 -0.77 -28.01
CA SER A 359 -10.79 0.25 -28.64
C SER A 359 -9.73 0.83 -27.69
N ALA A 360 -10.09 1.02 -26.43
CA ALA A 360 -9.23 1.68 -25.44
C ALA A 360 -8.13 0.76 -24.92
N ILE A 361 -8.47 -0.48 -24.56
CA ILE A 361 -7.57 -1.37 -23.82
C ILE A 361 -6.80 -2.23 -24.81
N THR A 362 -5.47 -2.29 -24.65
CA THR A 362 -4.64 -3.16 -25.49
C THR A 362 -4.27 -4.45 -24.78
N VAL A 363 -3.88 -4.36 -23.51
CA VAL A 363 -3.34 -5.49 -22.74
C VAL A 363 -3.98 -5.57 -21.36
N VAL A 364 -4.39 -6.77 -20.97
CA VAL A 364 -4.77 -7.13 -19.60
C VAL A 364 -3.71 -8.04 -19.01
N VAL A 365 -3.14 -7.63 -17.88
CA VAL A 365 -2.16 -8.43 -17.11
C VAL A 365 -2.86 -8.94 -15.86
N GLN A 366 -3.01 -10.25 -15.71
CA GLN A 366 -3.62 -10.84 -14.51
C GLN A 366 -2.53 -11.24 -13.52
N VAL A 367 -2.57 -10.68 -12.32
CA VAL A 367 -1.70 -11.05 -11.20
C VAL A 367 -2.50 -11.82 -10.15
N ALA A 368 -1.95 -12.91 -9.63
CA ALA A 368 -2.58 -13.71 -8.59
C ALA A 368 -1.62 -13.96 -7.42
N ARG A 369 -2.18 -14.04 -6.21
CA ARG A 369 -1.51 -14.56 -5.02
C ARG A 369 -1.89 -16.03 -4.85
N PHE A 370 -0.91 -16.89 -4.74
CA PHE A 370 -1.09 -18.32 -4.51
C PHE A 370 -1.14 -18.65 -3.02
N SER A 371 -1.50 -19.90 -2.72
CA SER A 371 -1.67 -20.40 -1.34
C SER A 371 -0.37 -20.39 -0.53
N ASP A 372 0.78 -20.45 -1.19
CA ASP A 372 2.11 -20.35 -0.60
C ASP A 372 2.56 -18.89 -0.37
N GLY A 373 1.69 -17.92 -0.65
CA GLY A 373 1.98 -16.49 -0.53
C GLY A 373 2.71 -15.89 -1.74
N THR A 374 3.17 -16.72 -2.69
CA THR A 374 3.84 -16.22 -3.90
C THR A 374 2.86 -15.42 -4.77
N ARG A 375 3.37 -14.40 -5.45
CA ARG A 375 2.61 -13.59 -6.39
C ARG A 375 3.16 -13.84 -7.78
N ARG A 376 2.32 -14.18 -8.75
CA ARG A 376 2.74 -14.39 -10.15
C ARG A 376 1.78 -13.73 -11.12
N VAL A 377 2.30 -13.26 -12.24
CA VAL A 377 1.51 -12.91 -13.42
C VAL A 377 1.01 -14.22 -14.02
N THR A 378 -0.30 -14.43 -13.99
CA THR A 378 -0.92 -15.65 -14.51
C THR A 378 -1.32 -15.55 -15.97
N HIS A 379 -1.63 -14.34 -16.46
CA HIS A 379 -2.02 -14.11 -17.84
C HIS A 379 -1.46 -12.77 -18.32
N ILE A 380 -0.99 -12.75 -19.57
CA ILE A 380 -0.87 -11.52 -20.36
C ILE A 380 -1.77 -11.73 -21.57
N THR A 381 -2.89 -11.01 -21.59
CA THR A 381 -3.96 -11.17 -22.57
C THR A 381 -4.06 -9.91 -23.42
N GLU A 382 -4.05 -10.07 -24.74
CA GLU A 382 -4.31 -9.00 -25.69
C GLU A 382 -5.81 -8.88 -25.96
N ILE A 383 -6.32 -7.64 -26.02
CA ILE A 383 -7.64 -7.35 -26.57
C ILE A 383 -7.51 -7.16 -28.08
N THR A 384 -8.17 -8.01 -28.85
CA THR A 384 -7.99 -8.09 -30.31
C THR A 384 -9.08 -7.37 -31.09
N GLY A 385 -10.08 -6.84 -30.40
CA GLY A 385 -11.23 -6.12 -30.96
C GLY A 385 -12.55 -6.64 -30.41
N MET A 386 -13.57 -6.66 -31.25
CA MET A 386 -14.92 -7.08 -30.91
C MET A 386 -15.48 -7.94 -32.05
N GLU A 387 -16.05 -9.09 -31.70
CA GLU A 387 -16.80 -9.97 -32.60
C GLU A 387 -18.26 -9.94 -32.14
N ASP A 388 -19.15 -9.45 -33.02
CA ASP A 388 -20.55 -9.15 -32.73
C ASP A 388 -20.77 -8.25 -31.49
N ASP A 389 -21.10 -8.86 -30.36
CA ASP A 389 -21.37 -8.21 -29.08
C ASP A 389 -20.39 -8.63 -27.96
N VAL A 390 -19.31 -9.35 -28.33
CA VAL A 390 -18.32 -9.89 -27.41
C VAL A 390 -16.95 -9.26 -27.68
N VAL A 391 -16.28 -8.80 -26.63
CA VAL A 391 -14.88 -8.35 -26.71
C VAL A 391 -13.98 -9.57 -26.94
N SER A 392 -13.28 -9.57 -28.07
CA SER A 392 -12.37 -10.65 -28.46
C SER A 392 -11.00 -10.45 -27.80
N MET A 393 -10.39 -11.55 -27.37
CA MET A 393 -9.15 -11.54 -26.61
C MET A 393 -8.34 -12.83 -26.82
N GLN A 394 -7.03 -12.72 -26.72
CA GLN A 394 -6.10 -13.85 -26.87
C GLN A 394 -4.99 -13.80 -25.83
N ASP A 395 -4.66 -14.95 -25.24
CA ASP A 395 -3.58 -15.04 -24.27
C ASP A 395 -2.24 -15.15 -24.99
N VAL A 396 -1.29 -14.30 -24.61
CA VAL A 396 0.10 -14.29 -25.10
C VAL A 396 0.98 -15.12 -24.17
N PHE A 397 0.76 -14.99 -22.86
CA PHE A 397 1.42 -15.78 -21.83
C PHE A 397 0.41 -16.29 -20.81
N VAL A 398 0.62 -17.52 -20.34
CA VAL A 398 -0.21 -18.17 -19.32
C VAL A 398 0.64 -18.88 -18.28
N PHE A 399 0.17 -18.87 -17.03
CA PHE A 399 0.69 -19.71 -15.96
C PHE A 399 -0.09 -21.02 -15.88
N VAL A 400 0.60 -22.13 -16.10
CA VAL A 400 0.04 -23.47 -15.97
C VAL A 400 0.42 -24.02 -14.60
N LYS A 401 -0.54 -24.06 -13.68
CA LYS A 401 -0.38 -24.71 -12.37
C LYS A 401 -0.29 -26.23 -12.56
N GLN A 402 0.78 -26.84 -12.06
CA GLN A 402 1.06 -28.27 -12.17
C GLN A 402 0.80 -29.03 -10.87
N GLY A 403 0.73 -28.33 -9.73
CA GLY A 403 0.41 -28.97 -8.45
C GLY A 403 0.83 -28.12 -7.26
N VAL A 404 0.97 -28.80 -6.13
CA VAL A 404 1.54 -28.25 -4.88
C VAL A 404 2.56 -29.27 -4.38
N SER A 405 3.75 -28.81 -4.00
CA SER A 405 4.81 -29.66 -3.45
C SER A 405 4.47 -30.12 -2.02
N PRO A 406 5.17 -31.14 -1.47
CA PRO A 406 4.93 -31.60 -0.10
C PRO A 406 5.13 -30.53 0.99
N ASP A 407 5.99 -29.53 0.75
CA ASP A 407 6.21 -28.37 1.62
C ASP A 407 5.21 -27.22 1.40
N GLY A 408 4.20 -27.41 0.54
CA GLY A 408 3.10 -26.46 0.35
C GLY A 408 3.33 -25.41 -0.74
N ARG A 409 4.44 -25.45 -1.49
CA ARG A 409 4.73 -24.51 -2.58
C ARG A 409 3.92 -24.83 -3.83
N VAL A 410 3.48 -23.79 -4.54
CA VAL A 410 2.75 -23.95 -5.80
C VAL A 410 3.73 -24.21 -6.94
N LEU A 411 3.57 -25.37 -7.56
CA LEU A 411 4.35 -25.76 -8.74
C LEU A 411 3.61 -25.34 -10.01
N GLY A 412 4.33 -24.74 -10.95
CA GLY A 412 3.78 -24.38 -12.24
C GLY A 412 4.79 -23.74 -13.17
N THR A 413 4.37 -23.46 -14.39
CA THR A 413 5.23 -22.92 -15.44
C THR A 413 4.55 -21.73 -16.11
N LEU A 414 5.30 -20.63 -16.24
CA LEU A 414 4.93 -19.51 -17.10
C LEU A 414 5.37 -19.83 -18.52
N THR A 415 4.42 -19.88 -19.45
CA THR A 415 4.69 -20.26 -20.85
C THR A 415 4.04 -19.29 -21.83
N ALA A 416 4.73 -19.06 -22.95
CA ALA A 416 4.14 -18.39 -24.09
C ALA A 416 3.15 -19.33 -24.78
N THR A 417 2.07 -18.78 -25.35
CA THR A 417 1.05 -19.59 -26.02
C THR A 417 1.40 -19.97 -27.46
N GLY A 418 2.49 -19.41 -28.02
CA GLY A 418 2.79 -19.45 -29.46
C GLY A 418 2.19 -18.27 -30.23
N ILE A 419 1.36 -17.46 -29.60
CA ILE A 419 0.69 -16.32 -30.25
C ILE A 419 1.59 -15.09 -30.19
N ARG A 420 1.89 -14.53 -31.36
CA ARG A 420 2.49 -13.20 -31.46
C ARG A 420 1.38 -12.15 -31.38
N PRO A 421 1.43 -11.20 -30.43
CA PRO A 421 0.37 -10.21 -30.28
C PRO A 421 0.33 -9.24 -31.47
N LYS A 422 -0.87 -8.81 -31.87
CA LYS A 422 -1.05 -7.84 -32.97
C LYS A 422 -0.42 -6.49 -32.63
N PHE A 423 -0.43 -6.09 -31.35
CA PHE A 423 0.25 -4.85 -30.93
C PHE A 423 1.78 -4.89 -31.09
N ALA A 424 2.40 -6.03 -31.40
CA ALA A 424 3.84 -6.10 -31.70
C ALA A 424 4.22 -5.19 -32.88
N ASP A 425 3.32 -4.96 -33.84
CA ASP A 425 3.56 -4.04 -34.95
C ASP A 425 3.64 -2.58 -34.47
N LYS A 426 2.83 -2.20 -33.47
CA LYS A 426 2.91 -0.89 -32.82
C LYS A 426 4.21 -0.73 -32.04
N LEU A 427 4.70 -1.81 -31.40
CA LEU A 427 6.00 -1.80 -30.74
C LEU A 427 7.13 -1.56 -31.75
N ALA A 428 7.12 -2.30 -32.87
CA ALA A 428 8.11 -2.15 -33.93
C ALA A 428 8.10 -0.73 -34.54
N ALA A 429 6.91 -0.17 -34.80
CA ALA A 429 6.76 1.21 -35.26
C ALA A 429 7.27 2.25 -34.24
N SER A 430 7.31 1.89 -32.95
CA SER A 430 7.88 2.70 -31.88
C SER A 430 9.38 2.45 -31.65
N GLY A 431 10.03 1.69 -32.55
CA GLY A 431 11.45 1.34 -32.45
C GLY A 431 11.76 0.22 -31.45
N ILE A 432 10.76 -0.53 -31.00
CA ILE A 432 10.90 -1.62 -30.04
C ILE A 432 10.72 -2.94 -30.80
N SER A 433 11.84 -3.60 -31.11
CA SER A 433 11.84 -4.91 -31.76
C SER A 433 11.83 -6.01 -30.72
N LEU A 434 10.86 -6.93 -30.81
CA LEU A 434 10.78 -8.11 -29.97
C LEU A 434 11.21 -9.34 -30.80
N PRO A 435 12.20 -10.13 -30.36
CA PRO A 435 12.59 -11.36 -31.04
C PRO A 435 11.43 -12.36 -31.06
N ALA A 436 11.26 -13.08 -32.18
CA ALA A 436 10.18 -14.06 -32.34
C ALA A 436 10.24 -15.19 -31.30
N THR A 437 11.46 -15.53 -30.85
CA THR A 437 11.73 -16.56 -29.83
C THR A 437 11.08 -16.26 -28.48
N LEU A 438 10.69 -15.01 -28.20
CA LEU A 438 9.92 -14.65 -26.99
C LEU A 438 8.57 -15.35 -26.91
N PHE A 439 7.96 -15.64 -28.06
CA PHE A 439 6.61 -16.21 -28.15
C PHE A 439 6.62 -17.70 -28.45
N GLU A 440 7.79 -18.30 -28.70
CA GLU A 440 7.92 -19.74 -28.85
C GLU A 440 7.56 -20.43 -27.52
N GLN A 441 6.87 -21.57 -27.62
CA GLN A 441 6.50 -22.36 -26.44
C GLN A 441 7.77 -22.81 -25.71
N SER A 442 8.13 -22.07 -24.66
CA SER A 442 9.22 -22.40 -23.76
C SER A 442 8.64 -22.84 -22.42
N ILE A 443 9.17 -23.96 -21.91
CA ILE A 443 8.81 -24.49 -20.60
C ILE A 443 9.87 -23.98 -19.61
N ASN A 444 9.64 -22.81 -19.02
CA ASN A 444 10.43 -22.38 -17.86
C ASN A 444 9.89 -23.10 -16.63
N ARG A 445 10.46 -24.27 -16.32
CA ARG A 445 10.19 -24.96 -15.06
C ARG A 445 10.87 -24.17 -13.94
N TRP A 446 10.06 -23.64 -13.04
CA TRP A 446 10.55 -23.05 -11.80
C TRP A 446 10.65 -24.17 -10.75
N ASN A 447 11.76 -24.22 -10.01
CA ASN A 447 12.04 -25.29 -9.03
C ASN A 447 11.57 -24.93 -7.63
#